data_AF-A0A7C3ADY3-F1
#
_entry.id   AF-A0A7C3ADY3-F1
#
_cell.length_a   1.000
_cell.length_b   1.000
_cell.length_c   1.000
_cell.angle_alpha   90.00
_cell.angle_beta   90.00
_cell.angle_gamma   90.00
#
_symmetry.space_group_name_H-M   'P 1'
#
loop_
_entity.id
_entity.type
_entity.pdbx_description
1 polymer ?
#
loop_
_entity_poly.entity_id
_entity_poly.type
_entity_poly.pdbx_seq_one_letter_code
_entity_poly.pdbx_strand_id
1 'polypeptide(L)'
;MDRITHYQGVVEDITELKLVEIERREYEQKAQLSSRLASIGQMSAGIAHEINNPLTGVIGFADLLMERKDLPDDIWSDLEIIHKGARRVSEIVKRLLTFARQDKAERDYVSINEILETTIRLRAYDMETGNIKLKTYLDPDLPIPWRLVVNSSRCSLI
;
A
#
# COMPACT_ATOMS: atom_id res chain seq x y z
N MET A 1 6.80 -48.56 -50.09
CA MET A 1 7.42 -47.56 -49.21
C MET A 1 7.25 -46.22 -49.90
N ASP A 2 6.36 -45.36 -49.40
CA ASP A 2 6.18 -44.02 -49.96
C ASP A 2 7.41 -43.16 -49.68
N ARG A 3 7.95 -42.58 -50.74
CA ARG A 3 9.14 -41.74 -50.71
C ARG A 3 8.71 -40.30 -50.88
N ILE A 4 8.88 -39.50 -49.83
CA ILE A 4 8.62 -38.05 -49.89
C ILE A 4 9.51 -37.46 -50.99
N THR A 5 8.90 -36.82 -51.97
CA THR A 5 9.61 -36.29 -53.16
C THR A 5 10.06 -34.85 -52.98
N HIS A 6 9.28 -34.00 -52.28
CA HIS A 6 9.61 -32.59 -52.05
C HIS A 6 9.00 -32.05 -50.75
N TYR A 7 9.61 -31.00 -50.21
CA TYR A 7 9.07 -30.17 -49.13
C TYR A 7 8.93 -28.73 -49.62
N GLN A 8 7.85 -28.06 -49.23
CA GLN A 8 7.63 -26.64 -49.46
C GLN A 8 7.36 -25.95 -48.12
N GLY A 9 7.97 -24.79 -47.90
CA GLY A 9 7.79 -23.98 -46.70
C GLY A 9 7.74 -22.50 -47.04
N VAL A 10 7.04 -21.74 -46.19
CA VAL A 10 7.00 -20.28 -46.21
C VAL A 10 7.52 -19.80 -44.86
N VAL A 11 8.40 -18.81 -44.88
CA VAL A 11 8.92 -18.15 -43.67
C VAL A 11 8.53 -16.69 -43.77
N GLU A 12 7.82 -16.21 -42.77
CA GLU A 12 7.46 -14.80 -42.60
C GLU A 12 8.03 -14.34 -41.27
N ASP A 13 8.65 -13.15 -41.27
CA ASP A 13 9.09 -12.53 -40.02
C ASP A 13 7.86 -11.97 -39.31
N ILE A 14 7.51 -12.58 -38.18
CA ILE A 14 6.38 -12.20 -37.34
C ILE A 14 6.84 -11.53 -36.03
N THR A 15 8.10 -11.08 -35.96
CA THR A 15 8.68 -10.53 -34.73
C THR A 15 7.89 -9.33 -34.23
N GLU A 16 7.58 -8.36 -35.11
CA GLU A 16 6.79 -7.16 -34.74
C GLU A 16 5.37 -7.53 -34.28
N LEU A 17 4.71 -8.45 -34.99
CA LEU A 17 3.37 -8.92 -34.62
C LEU A 17 3.38 -9.57 -33.23
N LYS A 18 4.41 -10.36 -32.92
CA LYS A 18 4.56 -11.00 -31.61
C LYS A 18 4.82 -9.99 -30.50
N LEU A 19 5.61 -8.94 -30.75
CA LEU A 19 5.87 -7.88 -29.78
C LEU A 19 4.58 -7.11 -29.45
N VAL A 20 3.81 -6.71 -30.46
CA VAL A 20 2.50 -6.05 -30.26
C VAL A 20 1.54 -6.95 -29.50
N GLU A 21 1.52 -8.26 -29.81
CA GLU A 21 0.66 -9.21 -29.12
C GLU A 21 1.04 -9.36 -27.62
N ILE A 22 2.33 -9.35 -27.31
CA ILE A 22 2.83 -9.37 -25.92
C ILE A 22 2.42 -8.09 -25.20
N GLU A 23 2.68 -6.92 -25.79
CA GLU A 23 2.35 -5.63 -25.20
C GLU A 23 0.84 -5.51 -24.93
N ARG A 24 0.00 -5.93 -25.89
CA ARG A 24 -1.45 -5.98 -25.75
C ARG A 24 -1.88 -6.85 -24.58
N ARG A 25 -1.30 -8.06 -24.44
CA ARG A 25 -1.61 -8.96 -23.31
C ARG A 25 -1.20 -8.35 -21.98
N GLU A 26 -0.06 -7.67 -21.91
CA GLU A 26 0.36 -6.99 -20.68
C GLU A 26 -0.62 -5.89 -20.27
N TYR A 27 -1.08 -5.07 -21.22
CA TYR A 27 -2.09 -4.05 -20.94
C TYR A 27 -3.44 -4.65 -20.52
N GLU A 28 -3.89 -5.72 -21.20
CA GLU A 28 -5.11 -6.42 -20.82
C GLU A 28 -5.03 -6.97 -19.39
N GLN A 29 -3.90 -7.56 -19.01
CA GLN A 29 -3.67 -8.05 -17.65
C GLN A 29 -3.67 -6.91 -16.62
N LYS A 30 -2.98 -5.79 -16.91
CA LYS A 30 -2.98 -4.60 -16.06
C LYS A 30 -4.38 -4.02 -15.91
N ALA A 31 -5.15 -3.95 -16.99
CA ALA A 31 -6.53 -3.45 -16.98
C ALA A 31 -7.47 -4.36 -16.18
N GLN A 32 -7.35 -5.69 -16.34
CA GLN A 32 -8.11 -6.65 -15.55
C GLN A 32 -7.79 -6.55 -14.05
N LEU A 33 -6.51 -6.43 -13.70
CA LEU A 33 -6.09 -6.23 -12.31
C LEU A 33 -6.66 -4.92 -11.74
N SER A 34 -6.57 -3.82 -12.49
CA SER A 34 -7.11 -2.52 -12.08
C SER A 34 -8.62 -2.58 -11.85
N SER A 35 -9.37 -3.22 -12.76
CA SER A 35 -10.82 -3.41 -12.63
C SER A 35 -11.21 -4.23 -11.38
N ARG A 36 -10.45 -5.31 -11.10
CA ARG A 36 -10.64 -6.10 -9.88
C ARG A 36 -10.38 -5.27 -8.62
N LEU A 37 -9.30 -4.50 -8.59
CA LEU A 37 -8.96 -3.62 -7.46
C LEU A 37 -10.01 -2.54 -7.25
N ALA A 38 -10.53 -1.92 -8.31
CA ALA A 38 -11.60 -0.93 -8.22
C ALA A 38 -12.88 -1.54 -7.64
N SER A 39 -13.23 -2.75 -8.06
CA SER A 39 -14.39 -3.48 -7.54
C SER A 39 -14.22 -3.80 -6.04
N ILE A 40 -13.03 -4.26 -5.64
CA ILE A 40 -12.68 -4.47 -4.23
C ILE A 40 -12.76 -3.15 -3.46
N GLY A 41 -12.30 -2.03 -4.01
CA GLY A 41 -12.37 -0.71 -3.37
C GLY A 41 -13.79 -0.25 -3.08
N GLN A 42 -14.65 -0.37 -4.08
CA GLN A 42 -16.05 0.01 -3.96
C GLN A 42 -16.78 -0.84 -2.91
N MET A 43 -16.52 -2.16 -2.87
CA MET A 43 -17.08 -3.05 -1.84
C MET A 43 -16.46 -2.83 -0.46
N SER A 44 -15.16 -2.56 -0.40
CA SER A 44 -14.43 -2.38 0.86
C SER A 44 -14.93 -1.18 1.64
N ALA A 45 -15.33 -0.08 0.99
CA ALA A 45 -15.91 1.09 1.66
C ALA A 45 -17.15 0.75 2.49
N GLY A 46 -18.08 -0.02 1.91
CA GLY A 46 -19.29 -0.48 2.62
C GLY A 46 -18.96 -1.46 3.74
N ILE A 47 -18.18 -2.49 3.44
CA ILE A 47 -17.77 -3.52 4.41
C ILE A 47 -17.00 -2.90 5.59
N ALA A 48 -16.10 -1.95 5.31
CA ALA A 48 -15.34 -1.30 6.36
C ALA A 48 -16.21 -0.44 7.26
N HIS A 49 -17.23 0.23 6.72
CA HIS A 49 -18.17 0.97 7.56
C HIS A 49 -18.97 0.02 8.45
N GLU A 50 -19.42 -1.11 7.93
CA GLU A 50 -20.16 -2.12 8.70
C GLU A 50 -19.31 -2.83 9.75
N ILE A 51 -18.01 -3.04 9.49
CA ILE A 51 -17.07 -3.63 10.45
C ILE A 51 -16.63 -2.60 11.50
N ASN A 52 -16.33 -1.36 11.10
CA ASN A 52 -15.88 -0.32 12.03
C ASN A 52 -16.98 0.07 13.01
N ASN A 53 -18.26 -0.04 12.64
CA ASN A 53 -19.38 0.30 13.52
C ASN A 53 -19.37 -0.51 14.85
N PRO A 54 -19.45 -1.86 14.84
CA PRO A 54 -19.38 -2.64 16.07
C PRO A 54 -18.01 -2.52 16.75
N LEU A 55 -16.91 -2.42 15.98
CA LEU A 55 -15.57 -2.24 16.54
C LEU A 55 -15.41 -0.94 17.32
N THR A 56 -16.01 0.15 16.85
CA THR A 56 -15.99 1.44 17.54
C THR A 56 -16.67 1.32 18.90
N GLY A 57 -17.79 0.59 18.98
CA GLY A 57 -18.45 0.29 20.24
C GLY A 57 -17.58 -0.56 21.17
N VAL A 58 -17.00 -1.65 20.66
CA VAL A 58 -16.12 -2.54 21.45
C VAL A 58 -14.91 -1.78 22.01
N ILE A 59 -14.23 -0.99 21.17
CA ILE A 59 -13.08 -0.17 21.58
C ILE A 59 -13.51 0.86 22.62
N GLY A 60 -14.61 1.59 22.37
CA GLY A 60 -15.09 2.63 23.29
C GLY A 60 -15.50 2.09 24.66
N PHE A 61 -16.20 0.95 24.71
CA PHE A 61 -16.51 0.31 25.99
C PHE A 61 -15.26 -0.25 26.67
N ALA A 62 -14.32 -0.79 25.90
CA ALA A 62 -13.06 -1.26 26.46
C ALA A 62 -12.25 -0.10 27.05
N ASP A 63 -12.14 1.04 26.37
CA ASP A 63 -11.49 2.25 26.87
C ASP A 63 -12.13 2.73 28.19
N LEU A 64 -13.46 2.83 28.24
CA LEU A 64 -14.21 3.22 29.45
C LEU A 64 -13.98 2.26 30.62
N LEU A 65 -13.92 0.95 30.35
CA LEU A 65 -13.65 -0.05 31.38
C LEU A 65 -12.18 0.01 31.82
N MET A 66 -11.23 0.25 30.92
CA MET A 66 -9.80 0.36 31.27
C MET A 66 -9.49 1.59 32.14
N GLU A 67 -10.32 2.63 32.11
CA GLU A 67 -10.23 3.78 33.03
C GLU A 67 -10.58 3.44 34.49
N ARG A 68 -11.30 2.33 34.72
CA ARG A 68 -11.66 1.88 36.05
C ARG A 68 -10.47 1.26 36.78
N LYS A 69 -10.17 1.78 37.97
CA LYS A 69 -9.09 1.27 38.84
C LYS A 69 -9.54 0.17 39.81
N ASP A 70 -10.82 -0.16 39.82
CA ASP A 70 -11.42 -1.15 40.72
C ASP A 70 -11.60 -2.54 40.08
N LEU A 71 -11.04 -2.74 38.88
CA LEU A 71 -11.07 -4.03 38.19
C LEU A 71 -10.01 -4.99 38.77
N PRO A 72 -10.37 -6.27 39.00
CA PRO A 72 -9.41 -7.34 39.24
C PRO A 72 -8.37 -7.46 38.12
N ASP A 73 -7.14 -7.85 38.47
CA ASP A 73 -6.01 -7.93 37.53
C ASP A 73 -6.24 -8.91 36.37
N ASP A 74 -6.95 -10.01 36.61
CA ASP A 74 -7.33 -11.00 35.59
C ASP A 74 -8.30 -10.41 34.56
N ILE A 75 -9.33 -9.72 35.02
CA ILE A 75 -10.28 -9.01 34.14
C ILE A 75 -9.58 -7.89 33.38
N TRP A 76 -8.66 -7.17 34.01
CA TRP A 76 -7.88 -6.13 33.35
C TRP A 76 -7.01 -6.69 32.22
N SER A 77 -6.36 -7.83 32.45
CA SER A 77 -5.57 -8.55 31.43
C SER A 77 -6.43 -8.99 30.25
N ASP A 78 -7.60 -9.59 30.49
CA ASP A 78 -8.52 -10.01 29.43
C ASP A 78 -9.05 -8.81 28.62
N LEU A 79 -9.37 -7.71 29.31
CA LEU A 79 -9.81 -6.47 28.69
C LEU A 79 -8.73 -5.85 27.78
N GLU A 80 -7.48 -5.90 28.22
CA GLU A 80 -6.35 -5.42 27.42
C GLU A 80 -6.18 -6.23 26.12
N ILE A 81 -6.36 -7.56 26.19
CA ILE A 81 -6.31 -8.45 25.01
C ILE A 81 -7.45 -8.11 24.04
N ILE A 82 -8.68 -7.95 24.54
CA ILE A 82 -9.85 -7.57 23.72
C ILE A 82 -9.61 -6.22 23.04
N HIS A 83 -9.15 -5.23 23.80
CA HIS A 83 -8.89 -3.88 23.30
C HIS A 83 -7.80 -3.88 22.20
N LYS A 84 -6.67 -4.54 22.43
CA LYS A 84 -5.58 -4.70 21.44
C LYS A 84 -6.08 -5.42 20.19
N GLY A 85 -6.87 -6.49 20.35
CA GLY A 85 -7.46 -7.24 19.25
C GLY A 85 -8.39 -6.37 18.39
N ALA A 86 -9.29 -5.64 19.03
CA ALA A 86 -10.23 -4.75 18.36
C ALA A 86 -9.51 -3.64 17.57
N ARG A 87 -8.53 -2.96 18.19
CA ARG A 87 -7.71 -1.95 17.49
C ARG A 87 -6.98 -2.53 16.29
N ARG A 88 -6.39 -3.73 16.42
CA ARG A 88 -5.70 -4.41 15.32
C ARG A 88 -6.63 -4.67 14.13
N VAL A 89 -7.86 -5.11 14.37
CA VAL A 89 -8.83 -5.32 13.27
C VAL A 89 -9.18 -4.00 12.59
N SER A 90 -9.43 -2.94 13.36
CA SER A 90 -9.69 -1.60 12.82
C SER A 90 -8.54 -1.09 11.94
N GLU A 91 -7.30 -1.33 12.35
CA GLU A 91 -6.11 -1.00 11.54
C GLU A 91 -6.02 -1.81 10.24
N ILE A 92 -6.30 -3.12 10.28
CA ILE A 92 -6.30 -3.98 9.08
C ILE A 92 -7.34 -3.50 8.08
N VAL A 93 -8.56 -3.19 8.54
CA VAL A 93 -9.64 -2.66 7.70
C VAL A 93 -9.25 -1.31 7.08
N LYS A 94 -8.64 -0.40 7.85
CA LYS A 94 -8.13 0.88 7.32
C LYS A 94 -7.07 0.69 6.23
N ARG A 95 -6.14 -0.25 6.41
CA ARG A 95 -5.09 -0.55 5.41
C ARG A 95 -5.70 -1.11 4.13
N LEU A 96 -6.67 -2.01 4.25
CA LEU A 96 -7.39 -2.58 3.11
C LEU A 96 -8.12 -1.48 2.31
N LEU A 97 -8.82 -0.57 2.99
CA LEU A 97 -9.46 0.59 2.36
C LEU A 97 -8.48 1.49 1.62
N THR A 98 -7.33 1.76 2.23
CA THR A 98 -6.28 2.62 1.65
C THR A 98 -5.71 1.98 0.38
N PHE A 99 -5.53 0.66 0.37
CA PHE A 99 -5.06 -0.08 -0.79
C PHE A 99 -6.10 -0.15 -1.91
N ALA A 100 -7.37 -0.31 -1.54
CA ALA A 100 -8.45 -0.51 -2.49
C ALA A 100 -9.00 0.81 -3.08
N ARG A 101 -8.74 1.95 -2.41
CA ARG A 101 -8.94 3.27 -3.00
C ARG A 101 -7.96 3.51 -4.14
N GLN A 102 -8.48 3.57 -5.36
CA GLN A 102 -7.84 4.30 -6.46
C GLN A 102 -8.04 5.80 -6.20
N ASP A 103 -7.42 6.35 -5.16
CA ASP A 103 -7.37 7.81 -5.03
C ASP A 103 -6.69 8.34 -6.31
N LYS A 104 -7.29 9.37 -6.94
CA LYS A 104 -6.57 10.13 -7.96
C LYS A 104 -5.28 10.59 -7.28
N ALA A 105 -4.13 10.21 -7.82
CA ALA A 105 -2.86 10.72 -7.35
C ALA A 105 -2.92 12.25 -7.34
N GLU A 106 -3.06 12.85 -6.16
CA GLU A 106 -3.03 14.30 -6.02
C GLU A 106 -1.58 14.74 -6.11
N ARG A 107 -1.31 15.66 -7.03
CA ARG A 107 0.04 16.16 -7.29
C ARG A 107 0.27 17.36 -6.38
N ASP A 108 1.18 17.25 -5.42
CA ASP A 108 1.46 18.34 -4.47
C ASP A 108 2.96 18.74 -4.37
N TYR A 109 3.27 19.91 -3.77
CA TYR A 109 4.61 20.57 -3.79
C TYR A 109 5.24 20.08 -2.53
N VAL A 110 6.06 19.05 -2.71
CA VAL A 110 6.78 18.40 -1.63
C VAL A 110 8.26 18.76 -1.75
N SER A 111 8.85 19.08 -0.61
CA SER A 111 10.29 19.24 -0.49
C SER A 111 10.96 17.87 -0.51
N ILE A 112 11.82 17.63 -1.50
CA ILE A 112 12.59 16.38 -1.61
C ILE A 112 13.46 16.19 -0.36
N ASN A 113 14.04 17.27 0.16
CA ASN A 113 14.88 17.23 1.36
C ASN A 113 14.06 16.76 2.58
N GLU A 114 12.83 17.25 2.76
CA GLU A 114 11.96 16.83 3.87
C GLU A 114 11.58 15.35 3.79
N ILE A 115 11.32 14.84 2.59
CA ILE A 115 11.04 13.41 2.37
C ILE A 115 12.26 12.58 2.72
N LEU A 116 13.45 12.97 2.24
CA LEU A 116 14.69 12.27 2.52
C LEU A 116 15.00 12.25 4.02
N GLU A 117 14.90 13.40 4.69
CA GLU A 117 15.11 13.48 6.14
C GLU A 117 14.14 12.61 6.92
N THR A 118 12.85 12.62 6.56
CA THR A 118 11.83 11.82 7.22
C THR A 118 12.08 10.33 7.03
N THR A 119 12.46 9.92 5.82
CA THR A 119 12.78 8.52 5.49
C THR A 119 14.02 8.04 6.25
N ILE A 120 15.04 8.89 6.34
CA ILE A 120 16.26 8.60 7.09
C ILE A 120 15.96 8.46 8.57
N ARG A 121 15.15 9.36 9.16
CA ARG A 121 14.71 9.24 10.57
C ARG A 121 14.00 7.92 10.85
N LEU A 122 13.10 7.49 9.96
CA LEU A 122 12.38 6.22 10.11
C LEU A 122 13.31 5.00 10.10
N ARG A 123 14.47 5.10 9.46
CA ARG A 123 15.46 4.02 9.35
C ARG A 123 16.66 4.18 10.28
N ALA A 124 16.74 5.27 11.04
CA ALA A 124 17.89 5.58 11.87
C ALA A 124 18.24 4.43 12.84
N TYR A 125 17.24 3.80 13.46
CA TYR A 125 17.43 2.67 14.36
C TYR A 125 18.06 1.45 13.68
N ASP A 126 17.57 1.08 12.48
CA ASP A 126 18.13 -0.04 11.71
C ASP A 126 19.59 0.23 11.31
N MET A 127 19.92 1.49 11.04
CA MET A 127 21.26 1.91 10.64
C MET A 127 22.24 1.97 11.82
N GLU A 128 21.79 2.41 13.00
CA GLU A 128 22.58 2.40 14.24
C GLU A 128 22.90 0.97 14.68
N THR A 129 21.91 0.09 14.66
CA THR A 129 22.08 -1.34 15.02
C THR A 129 22.95 -2.09 14.01
N GLY A 130 22.91 -1.70 12.73
CA GLY A 130 23.79 -2.20 11.68
C GLY A 130 25.19 -1.59 11.65
N ASN A 131 25.51 -0.65 12.55
CA ASN A 131 26.76 0.12 12.57
C ASN A 131 27.07 0.84 11.22
N ILE A 132 26.02 1.29 10.53
CA ILE A 132 26.08 1.96 9.23
C ILE A 132 26.12 3.47 9.45
N LYS A 133 27.21 4.12 9.00
CA LYS A 133 27.34 5.59 9.05
C LYS A 133 26.77 6.22 7.78
N LEU A 134 25.64 6.91 7.92
CA LEU A 134 25.06 7.70 6.84
C LEU A 134 25.70 9.08 6.77
N LYS A 135 26.06 9.53 5.57
CA LYS A 135 26.38 10.93 5.28
C LYS A 135 25.41 11.43 4.23
N THR A 136 24.75 12.55 4.51
CA THR A 136 23.84 13.22 3.58
C THR A 136 24.50 14.48 3.04
N TYR A 137 24.35 14.69 1.74
CA TYR A 137 24.72 15.93 1.06
C TYR A 137 23.47 16.39 0.32
N LEU A 138 22.64 17.18 1.00
CA LEU A 138 21.40 17.72 0.45
C LEU A 138 21.66 19.17 0.04
N ASP A 139 21.27 19.51 -1.19
CA ASP A 139 21.36 20.88 -1.69
C ASP A 139 20.19 21.71 -1.10
N PRO A 140 20.46 22.79 -0.36
CA PRO A 140 19.42 23.61 0.26
C PRO A 140 18.68 24.52 -0.73
N ASP A 141 19.29 24.85 -1.87
CA ASP A 141 18.77 25.83 -2.83
C ASP A 141 18.15 25.16 -4.05
N LEU A 142 17.56 23.98 -3.86
CA LEU A 142 16.94 23.23 -4.94
C LEU A 142 15.81 24.05 -5.62
N PRO A 143 15.93 24.54 -6.89
CA PRO A 143 14.90 25.35 -7.52
C PRO A 143 13.53 24.71 -7.56
N ILE A 144 12.53 25.50 -7.18
CA ILE A 144 11.11 25.23 -7.39
C ILE A 144 10.87 25.36 -8.91
N PRO A 145 10.95 24.25 -9.66
CA PRO A 145 9.73 23.48 -9.88
C PRO A 145 9.93 21.97 -9.75
N TRP A 146 10.97 21.45 -9.08
CA TRP A 146 11.08 20.00 -8.82
C TRP A 146 10.10 19.49 -7.76
N ARG A 147 8.88 20.05 -7.77
CA ARG A 147 7.64 19.39 -7.38
C ARG A 147 7.63 18.00 -7.99
N LEU A 148 8.27 17.04 -7.34
CA LEU A 148 8.17 15.67 -7.78
C LEU A 148 6.69 15.37 -7.58
N VAL A 149 6.03 15.04 -8.68
CA VAL A 149 4.66 14.56 -8.61
C VAL A 149 4.76 13.18 -7.96
N VAL A 150 4.72 13.15 -6.64
CA VAL A 150 4.69 11.91 -5.89
C VAL A 150 3.25 11.44 -5.88
N ASN A 151 3.03 10.18 -6.22
CA ASN A 151 1.75 9.53 -5.94
C ASN A 151 1.70 9.31 -4.42
N SER A 152 1.17 10.28 -3.68
CA SER A 152 1.16 10.22 -2.23
C SER A 152 0.07 9.26 -1.75
N SER A 153 0.42 8.00 -1.51
CA SER A 153 -0.37 7.12 -0.65
C SER A 153 -0.16 7.46 0.84
N ARG A 154 -0.37 8.75 1.18
CA ARG A 154 -0.19 9.45 2.48
C ARG A 154 1.24 9.87 2.85
N CYS A 155 1.46 11.18 2.85
CA CYS A 155 2.30 11.85 3.84
C CYS A 155 1.37 12.80 4.63
N SER A 156 0.74 12.28 5.67
CA SER A 156 0.07 13.09 6.70
C SER A 156 0.66 12.63 8.02
N LEU A 157 1.75 13.27 8.41
CA LEU A 157 2.18 13.38 9.79
C LEU A 157 1.22 14.35 10.47
N ILE A 158 0.16 13.82 11.10
CA ILE A 158 -0.34 14.20 12.44
C ILE A 158 -0.92 12.93 13.06
#